data_AF-A0A822CY65-F1
#
_entry.id   AF-A0A822CY65-F1
#
_cell.length_a   1.000
_cell.length_b   1.000
_cell.length_c   1.000
_cell.angle_alpha   90.00
_cell.angle_beta   90.00
_cell.angle_gamma   90.00
#
_symmetry.space_group_name_H-M   'P 1'
#
loop_
_entity.id
_entity.type
_entity.pdbx_description
1 polymer ?
#
loop_
_entity_poly.entity_id
_entity_poly.type
_entity_poly.pdbx_seq_one_letter_code
_entity_poly.pdbx_strand_id
1 'polypeptide(L)'
;MVKGDLIVPDLIGKKLEDAKKLIADKKLKLGKITYQTNNDIPPGQIVDQYPKKDKTANENTAVDLFVSRKKKVETEEKPAVDNTPNDKQQSEPDSKTDKTEKKKGVEKKETGDKEVTTPKSGNETPKKEPEKKKEEKDVAGFIPQRKINSYKYSSGKVFSLAGSKGLTGAAYLCSQSALISGSGAVILGIPDSLNTILARKLIEVMTLPLPETIEHTLSLASYEKIKEKIKWSDCLLLGPGVSKNYETLELISKIISENDVPMVLDADGLSAFKDLKIKKRKHKIILTPHLGEFANLLNISIDEVKADFYNLAKQYAKQNNVILVLKGSPSIITDGEYFYINSSGNPILSTAGSGDVLSGIIASLYSRTKDSLKSAVAGVYIHGKCADLIQTKNRNNFTFKASDLINKIPEAVNSILNNRI
;
A
#
# COMPACT_ATOMS: atom_id res chain seq x y z
N MET A 1 17.63 -19.46 37.98
CA MET A 1 17.38 -18.05 37.62
C MET A 1 18.68 -17.29 37.85
N VAL A 2 19.37 -16.88 36.78
CA VAL A 2 20.57 -16.04 36.87
C VAL A 2 20.08 -14.64 37.24
N LYS A 3 20.48 -14.12 38.41
CA LYS A 3 20.25 -12.71 38.78
C LYS A 3 21.14 -11.86 37.86
N GLY A 4 20.59 -10.81 37.27
CA GLY A 4 21.39 -9.89 36.45
C GLY A 4 22.37 -9.10 37.30
N ASP A 5 23.65 -9.12 36.92
CA ASP A 5 24.76 -8.49 37.65
C ASP A 5 25.00 -7.02 37.24
N LEU A 6 24.25 -6.49 36.26
CA LEU A 6 24.37 -5.11 35.79
C LEU A 6 23.21 -4.25 36.30
N ILE A 7 23.48 -2.97 36.51
CA ILE A 7 22.48 -1.96 36.91
C ILE A 7 22.22 -1.03 35.73
N VAL A 8 20.95 -0.83 35.38
CA VAL A 8 20.54 0.09 34.32
C VAL A 8 20.83 1.53 34.76
N PRO A 9 21.62 2.31 33.98
CA PRO A 9 21.99 3.68 34.34
C PRO A 9 20.82 4.65 34.21
N ASP A 10 20.89 5.80 34.89
CA ASP A 10 19.97 6.92 34.69
C ASP A 10 20.37 7.74 33.46
N LEU A 11 19.47 7.80 32.49
CA LEU A 11 19.64 8.42 31.18
C LEU A 11 18.74 9.64 30.99
N ILE A 12 17.76 9.88 31.87
CA ILE A 12 16.80 10.98 31.74
C ILE A 12 17.55 12.33 31.81
N GLY A 13 17.23 13.24 30.88
CA GLY A 13 17.87 14.54 30.74
C GLY A 13 19.23 14.53 30.03
N LYS A 14 19.84 13.37 29.75
CA LYS A 14 21.09 13.30 28.96
C LYS A 14 20.80 13.53 27.48
N LYS A 15 21.79 14.07 26.74
CA LYS A 15 21.71 14.10 25.27
C LYS A 15 21.75 12.68 24.72
N LEU A 16 21.08 12.46 23.59
CA LEU A 16 21.01 11.14 22.97
C LEU A 16 22.38 10.48 22.74
N GLU A 17 23.39 11.23 22.30
CA GLU A 17 24.73 10.69 22.07
C GLU A 17 25.44 10.28 23.37
N ASP A 18 25.24 11.02 24.45
CA ASP A 18 25.80 10.68 25.77
C ASP A 18 25.09 9.44 26.36
N ALA A 19 23.79 9.32 26.14
CA ALA A 19 23.02 8.16 26.56
C ALA A 19 23.43 6.88 25.81
N LYS A 20 23.69 6.96 24.50
CA LYS A 20 24.20 5.83 23.70
C LYS A 20 25.54 5.33 24.21
N LYS A 21 26.48 6.24 24.50
CA LYS A 21 27.79 5.90 25.07
C LYS A 21 27.65 5.20 26.42
N LEU A 22 26.83 5.74 27.31
CA LEU A 22 26.65 5.18 28.66
C LEU A 22 26.00 3.79 28.64
N ILE A 23 25.09 3.52 27.70
CA ILE A 23 24.51 2.18 27.48
C ILE A 23 25.61 1.19 27.05
N ALA A 24 26.45 1.58 26.09
CA ALA A 24 27.55 0.74 25.61
C ALA A 24 28.60 0.47 26.70
N ASP A 25 28.97 1.49 27.47
CA ASP A 25 29.92 1.39 28.59
C ASP A 25 29.43 0.44 29.69
N LYS A 26 28.11 0.32 29.87
CA LYS A 26 27.47 -0.60 30.81
C LYS A 26 27.23 -2.00 30.23
N LYS A 27 27.76 -2.31 29.04
CA LYS A 27 27.53 -3.57 28.31
C LYS A 27 26.05 -3.89 28.08
N LEU A 28 25.22 -2.84 28.00
CA LEU A 28 23.81 -2.93 27.63
C LEU A 28 23.68 -2.66 26.13
N LYS A 29 22.55 -3.07 25.54
CA LYS A 29 22.27 -2.86 24.13
C LYS A 29 21.35 -1.66 23.96
N LEU A 30 21.60 -0.80 22.97
CA LEU A 30 20.65 0.24 22.60
C LEU A 30 19.37 -0.41 22.04
N GLY A 31 18.25 -0.11 22.66
CA GLY A 31 16.91 -0.53 22.23
C GLY A 31 16.29 0.46 21.23
N LYS A 32 14.97 0.52 21.21
CA LYS A 32 14.19 1.41 20.35
C LYS A 32 14.34 2.87 20.80
N ILE A 33 14.55 3.78 19.86
CA ILE A 33 14.48 5.23 20.09
C ILE A 33 13.12 5.74 19.60
N THR A 34 12.35 6.37 20.48
CA THR A 34 11.03 6.95 20.17
C THR A 34 11.05 8.45 20.43
N TYR A 35 10.71 9.27 19.44
CA TYR A 35 10.65 10.73 19.62
C TYR A 35 9.26 11.19 20.03
N GLN A 36 9.17 11.94 21.12
CA GLN A 36 7.91 12.46 21.66
C GLN A 36 8.00 13.95 21.93
N THR A 37 6.86 14.64 21.75
CA THR A 37 6.76 16.06 22.08
C THR A 37 6.78 16.20 23.59
N ASN A 38 7.75 16.96 24.12
CA ASN A 38 7.86 17.24 25.54
C ASN A 38 8.31 18.70 25.74
N ASN A 39 7.63 19.41 26.64
CA ASN A 39 7.89 20.83 26.88
C ASN A 39 8.83 21.08 28.07
N ASP A 40 9.06 20.07 28.91
CA ASP A 40 9.83 20.17 30.14
C ASP A 40 11.31 19.81 29.90
N ILE A 41 11.57 18.95 28.91
CA ILE A 41 12.91 18.44 28.58
C ILE A 41 13.35 18.99 27.22
N PRO A 42 14.54 19.62 27.11
CA PRO A 42 15.06 20.15 25.86
C PRO A 42 15.08 19.14 24.71
N PRO A 43 14.81 19.57 23.46
CA PRO A 43 14.87 18.71 22.29
C PRO A 43 16.22 18.00 22.15
N GLY A 44 16.18 16.71 21.84
CA GLY A 44 17.37 15.86 21.72
C GLY A 44 17.86 15.25 23.03
N GLN A 45 17.20 15.52 24.16
CA GLN A 45 17.46 14.86 25.45
C GLN A 45 16.46 13.74 25.74
N ILE A 46 16.87 12.78 26.57
CA ILE A 46 16.05 11.64 26.97
C ILE A 46 14.95 12.10 27.93
N VAL A 47 13.70 11.85 27.56
CA VAL A 47 12.50 12.07 28.38
C VAL A 47 12.21 10.89 29.29
N ASP A 48 12.39 9.68 28.77
CA ASP A 48 12.18 8.45 29.52
C ASP A 48 13.04 7.31 28.96
N GLN A 49 13.18 6.24 29.74
CA GLN A 49 13.90 5.03 29.37
C GLN A 49 13.16 3.77 29.86
N TYR A 50 13.41 2.65 29.19
CA TYR A 50 13.00 1.33 29.67
C TYR A 50 14.08 0.28 29.36
N PRO A 51 14.51 -0.58 30.30
CA PRO A 51 14.13 -0.62 31.71
C PRO A 51 14.43 0.68 32.47
N LYS A 52 13.72 0.90 33.58
CA LYS A 52 13.95 2.07 34.44
C LYS A 52 15.33 1.96 35.11
N LYS A 53 15.89 3.11 35.48
CA LYS A 53 17.13 3.19 36.26
C LYS A 53 17.08 2.30 37.49
N ASP A 54 18.25 1.85 37.94
CA ASP A 54 18.46 1.02 39.12
C ASP A 54 17.84 -0.39 39.05
N LYS A 55 17.28 -0.78 37.89
CA LYS A 55 16.85 -2.16 37.64
C LYS A 55 18.05 -3.03 37.28
N THR A 56 18.02 -4.27 37.75
CA THR A 56 19.02 -5.27 37.39
C THR A 56 18.79 -5.77 35.97
N ALA A 57 19.87 -5.99 35.24
CA ALA A 57 19.87 -6.42 33.85
C ALA A 57 21.02 -7.40 33.57
N ASN A 58 20.86 -8.22 32.54
CA ASN A 58 21.93 -9.05 32.01
C ASN A 58 22.72 -8.28 30.94
N GLU A 59 23.93 -8.74 30.60
CA GLU A 59 24.66 -8.22 29.44
C GLU A 59 23.76 -8.27 28.19
N ASN A 60 23.89 -7.26 27.32
CA ASN A 60 23.10 -7.10 26.09
C ASN A 60 21.59 -6.87 26.28
N THR A 61 21.11 -6.64 27.50
CA THR A 61 19.71 -6.21 27.72
C THR A 61 19.46 -4.90 26.97
N ALA A 62 18.37 -4.84 26.21
CA ALA A 62 18.00 -3.66 25.42
C ALA A 62 17.47 -2.54 26.33
N VAL A 63 17.94 -1.31 26.13
CA VAL A 63 17.43 -0.10 26.78
C VAL A 63 16.79 0.80 25.74
N ASP A 64 15.46 0.86 25.74
CA ASP A 64 14.65 1.75 24.93
C ASP A 64 14.72 3.18 25.46
N LEU A 65 14.75 4.16 24.56
CA LEU A 65 14.88 5.58 24.86
C LEU A 65 13.72 6.37 24.26
N PHE A 66 13.17 7.29 25.04
CA PHE A 66 12.18 8.26 24.61
C PHE A 66 12.85 9.63 24.55
N VAL A 67 12.88 10.28 23.40
CA VAL A 67 13.67 11.51 23.17
C VAL A 67 12.74 12.69 22.92
N SER A 68 13.03 13.82 23.54
CA SER A 68 12.26 15.05 23.38
C SER A 68 12.44 15.63 21.97
N ARG A 69 11.35 16.09 21.36
CA ARG A 69 11.35 16.91 20.15
C ARG A 69 10.44 18.13 20.31
N LYS A 70 10.73 19.22 19.58
CA LYS A 70 9.89 20.42 19.58
C LYS A 70 8.51 20.12 18.99
N LYS A 71 7.48 20.76 19.55
CA LYS A 71 6.17 20.88 18.93
C LYS A 71 6.31 21.67 17.62
N LYS A 72 5.82 21.13 16.51
CA LYS A 72 5.71 21.89 15.26
C LYS A 72 4.68 22.99 15.48
N VAL A 73 5.09 24.25 15.35
CA VAL A 73 4.16 25.40 15.30
C VAL A 73 3.56 25.38 13.89
N GLU A 74 2.26 25.16 13.79
CA GLU A 74 1.52 25.39 12.54
C GLU A 74 1.46 26.91 12.31
N THR A 75 2.15 27.39 11.28
CA THR A 75 1.94 28.75 10.78
C THR A 75 0.68 28.74 9.93
N GLU A 76 -0.41 29.27 10.47
CA GLU A 76 -1.60 29.64 9.70
C GLU A 76 -1.23 30.74 8.68
N GLU A 77 -1.18 30.39 7.40
CA GLU A 77 -1.25 31.39 6.33
C GLU A 77 -2.71 31.89 6.25
N LYS A 78 -2.95 33.10 6.75
CA LYS A 78 -4.18 33.85 6.48
C LYS A 78 -4.25 34.21 4.98
N PRO A 79 -5.40 34.09 4.32
CA PRO A 79 -5.54 34.53 2.95
C PRO A 79 -5.41 36.05 2.85
N ALA A 80 -4.67 36.50 1.83
CA ALA A 80 -4.45 37.91 1.53
C ALA A 80 -5.79 38.61 1.25
N VAL A 81 -6.02 39.70 1.99
CA VAL A 81 -7.11 40.65 1.77
C VAL A 81 -6.70 41.52 0.57
N ASP A 82 -7.40 41.35 -0.54
CA ASP A 82 -7.32 42.26 -1.68
C ASP A 82 -8.09 43.54 -1.34
N ASN A 83 -7.35 44.64 -1.18
CA ASN A 83 -7.90 45.97 -0.97
C ASN A 83 -8.03 46.66 -2.32
N THR A 84 -9.24 46.76 -2.84
CA THR A 84 -9.59 47.81 -3.81
C THR A 84 -10.95 48.42 -3.44
N PRO A 85 -11.14 49.74 -3.62
CA PRO A 85 -12.16 50.50 -2.90
C PRO A 85 -13.58 50.34 -3.47
N ASN A 86 -14.51 50.35 -2.52
CA ASN A 86 -15.94 50.59 -2.64
C ASN A 86 -16.33 51.62 -3.73
N ASP A 87 -17.22 51.23 -4.65
CA ASP A 87 -18.26 52.15 -5.12
C ASP A 87 -19.55 51.38 -5.47
N LYS A 88 -20.59 51.74 -4.70
CA LYS A 88 -22.04 51.81 -5.02
C LYS A 88 -22.88 50.53 -5.28
N GLN A 89 -23.75 50.32 -4.30
CA GLN A 89 -25.22 50.23 -4.38
C GLN A 89 -25.88 49.05 -5.13
N GLN A 90 -26.61 48.27 -4.34
CA GLN A 90 -27.64 47.32 -4.73
C GLN A 90 -28.86 48.00 -5.37
N SER A 91 -29.36 47.41 -6.45
CA SER A 91 -30.79 47.20 -6.68
C SER A 91 -30.99 46.12 -7.76
N GLU A 92 -31.63 45.01 -7.41
CA GLU A 92 -32.45 44.18 -8.32
C GLU A 92 -33.67 44.99 -8.82
N PRO A 93 -34.50 44.58 -9.82
CA PRO A 93 -34.70 43.23 -10.38
C PRO A 93 -34.94 43.11 -11.91
N ASP A 94 -35.12 41.85 -12.34
CA ASP A 94 -36.06 41.37 -13.38
C ASP A 94 -35.86 41.59 -14.90
N SER A 95 -36.01 40.44 -15.58
CA SER A 95 -36.80 40.20 -16.80
C SER A 95 -36.12 40.08 -18.19
N LYS A 96 -36.43 38.91 -18.79
CA LYS A 96 -36.95 38.68 -20.15
C LYS A 96 -36.07 38.87 -21.39
N THR A 97 -36.02 37.76 -22.17
CA THR A 97 -36.13 37.65 -23.66
C THR A 97 -35.03 38.32 -24.50
N ASP A 98 -34.67 37.92 -25.72
CA ASP A 98 -35.18 37.00 -26.71
C ASP A 98 -33.99 36.62 -27.64
N LYS A 99 -34.21 35.59 -28.48
CA LYS A 99 -33.67 35.29 -29.83
C LYS A 99 -32.58 36.23 -30.42
N THR A 100 -31.63 35.81 -31.27
CA THR A 100 -31.86 35.15 -32.57
C THR A 100 -30.52 34.82 -33.24
N GLU A 101 -30.42 33.61 -33.80
CA GLU A 101 -29.96 33.24 -35.17
C GLU A 101 -28.73 33.84 -35.91
N LYS A 102 -28.03 32.88 -36.57
CA LYS A 102 -27.42 32.87 -37.95
C LYS A 102 -26.09 33.65 -38.11
N LYS A 103 -25.13 33.28 -38.97
CA LYS A 103 -24.91 32.26 -40.03
C LYS A 103 -23.39 32.30 -40.36
N LYS A 104 -22.75 31.13 -40.57
CA LYS A 104 -22.07 30.64 -41.79
C LYS A 104 -21.07 31.55 -42.55
N GLY A 105 -19.92 30.92 -42.90
CA GLY A 105 -18.98 31.24 -44.00
C GLY A 105 -17.54 30.97 -43.57
N VAL A 106 -16.94 29.78 -43.73
CA VAL A 106 -16.29 29.22 -44.95
C VAL A 106 -15.40 30.22 -45.69
N GLU A 107 -14.08 30.04 -45.61
CA GLU A 107 -13.20 30.00 -46.79
C GLU A 107 -11.83 29.38 -46.46
N LYS A 108 -11.40 28.47 -47.34
CA LYS A 108 -10.05 27.89 -47.42
C LYS A 108 -9.16 28.79 -48.28
N LYS A 109 -7.86 28.82 -48.02
CA LYS A 109 -6.83 28.99 -49.06
C LYS A 109 -5.54 28.30 -48.66
N GLU A 110 -5.11 27.40 -49.54
CA GLU A 110 -3.78 26.80 -49.60
C GLU A 110 -2.76 27.81 -50.14
N THR A 111 -1.49 27.66 -49.76
CA THR A 111 -0.32 27.80 -50.64
C THR A 111 0.90 27.29 -49.88
N GLY A 112 1.66 26.39 -50.51
CA GLY A 112 2.95 25.92 -50.01
C GLY A 112 4.10 26.72 -50.60
N ASP A 113 5.27 26.65 -49.94
CA ASP A 113 6.54 26.40 -50.63
C ASP A 113 7.71 26.15 -49.63
N LYS A 114 8.44 25.06 -49.92
CA LYS A 114 9.90 24.83 -49.89
C LYS A 114 10.70 24.87 -48.57
N GLU A 115 11.29 23.70 -48.31
CA GLU A 115 12.49 23.45 -47.50
C GLU A 115 13.77 24.03 -48.14
N VAL A 116 14.68 24.55 -47.31
CA VAL A 116 16.14 24.40 -47.45
C VAL A 116 16.78 24.27 -46.05
N THR A 117 17.60 23.23 -45.89
CA THR A 117 18.32 22.73 -44.71
C THR A 117 19.67 23.43 -44.45
N THR A 118 20.10 23.73 -43.21
CA THR A 118 21.07 23.01 -42.32
C THR A 118 21.78 24.04 -41.38
N PRO A 119 22.56 23.70 -40.32
CA PRO A 119 22.89 22.40 -39.72
C PRO A 119 22.65 22.29 -38.19
N LYS A 120 22.83 21.06 -37.68
CA LYS A 120 22.66 20.57 -36.32
C LYS A 120 23.62 21.19 -35.28
N SER A 121 23.07 21.43 -34.10
CA SER A 121 23.71 21.31 -32.77
C SER A 121 22.58 20.82 -31.85
N GLY A 122 22.57 19.61 -31.30
CA GLY A 122 23.68 18.96 -30.60
C GLY A 122 23.51 19.12 -29.09
N ASN A 123 22.32 18.86 -28.55
CA ASN A 123 22.07 18.61 -27.14
C ASN A 123 20.69 17.94 -26.99
N GLU A 124 20.67 16.61 -27.16
CA GLU A 124 19.50 15.82 -26.77
C GLU A 124 19.45 15.77 -25.24
N THR A 125 18.66 16.66 -24.66
CA THR A 125 18.14 16.50 -23.31
C THR A 125 17.41 15.15 -23.23
N PRO A 126 17.64 14.33 -22.19
CA PRO A 126 16.91 13.08 -22.06
C PRO A 126 15.41 13.40 -22.01
N LYS A 127 14.66 12.86 -22.97
CA LYS A 127 13.20 12.99 -23.03
C LYS A 127 12.63 12.53 -21.69
N LYS A 128 12.07 13.47 -20.91
CA LYS A 128 11.25 13.13 -19.72
C LYS A 128 10.12 12.21 -20.19
N GLU A 129 10.18 10.96 -19.78
CA GLU A 129 9.09 10.00 -19.98
C GLU A 129 7.84 10.50 -19.24
N PRO A 130 6.64 10.41 -19.84
CA PRO A 130 5.48 11.07 -19.29
C PRO A 130 4.97 10.37 -18.03
N GLU A 131 4.95 11.10 -16.92
CA GLU A 131 4.10 10.80 -15.77
C GLU A 131 2.64 10.76 -16.25
N LYS A 132 1.99 9.60 -16.14
CA LYS A 132 0.58 9.47 -16.55
C LYS A 132 -0.30 9.47 -15.32
N LYS A 133 -0.95 10.60 -15.04
CA LYS A 133 -2.13 10.64 -14.19
C LYS A 133 -3.24 9.87 -14.90
N LYS A 134 -3.86 8.90 -14.23
CA LYS A 134 -4.91 8.06 -14.82
C LYS A 134 -6.28 8.56 -14.38
N GLU A 135 -7.17 8.75 -15.35
CA GLU A 135 -8.55 9.16 -15.10
C GLU A 135 -9.47 7.93 -15.06
N GLU A 136 -10.70 8.10 -14.56
CA GLU A 136 -11.68 7.01 -14.41
C GLU A 136 -11.88 6.22 -15.72
N LYS A 137 -11.90 6.92 -16.85
CA LYS A 137 -12.04 6.35 -18.20
C LYS A 137 -10.88 5.40 -18.58
N ASP A 138 -9.66 5.75 -18.19
CA ASP A 138 -8.50 4.90 -18.45
C ASP A 138 -8.55 3.59 -17.68
N VAL A 139 -8.99 3.66 -16.42
CA VAL A 139 -9.05 2.51 -15.51
C VAL A 139 -10.16 1.55 -15.94
N ALA A 140 -11.27 2.08 -16.49
CA ALA A 140 -12.35 1.25 -17.03
C ALA A 140 -11.88 0.26 -18.10
N GLY A 141 -10.86 0.63 -18.89
CA GLY A 141 -10.23 -0.26 -19.88
C GLY A 141 -9.43 -1.41 -19.27
N PHE A 142 -9.01 -1.30 -18.00
CA PHE A 142 -8.21 -2.30 -17.30
C PHE A 142 -9.07 -3.28 -16.48
N ILE A 143 -10.35 -2.97 -16.25
CA ILE A 143 -11.27 -3.86 -15.55
C ILE A 143 -11.81 -4.90 -16.54
N PRO A 144 -11.57 -6.21 -16.31
CA PRO A 144 -12.04 -7.24 -17.22
C PRO A 144 -13.56 -7.39 -17.13
N GLN A 145 -14.23 -7.58 -18.27
CA GLN A 145 -15.66 -7.89 -18.31
C GLN A 145 -15.91 -9.39 -18.21
N ARG A 146 -17.02 -9.77 -17.59
CA ARG A 146 -17.48 -11.17 -17.62
C ARG A 146 -18.16 -11.43 -18.96
N LYS A 147 -17.64 -12.38 -19.74
CA LYS A 147 -18.29 -12.82 -20.98
C LYS A 147 -19.58 -13.58 -20.64
N ILE A 148 -20.61 -13.45 -21.48
CA ILE A 148 -21.91 -14.13 -21.30
C ILE A 148 -21.75 -15.66 -21.14
N ASN A 149 -20.78 -16.26 -21.83
CA ASN A 149 -20.50 -17.70 -21.79
C ASN A 149 -19.47 -18.10 -20.71
N SER A 150 -19.25 -17.27 -19.68
CA SER A 150 -18.29 -17.57 -18.62
C SER A 150 -18.85 -18.57 -17.61
N TYR A 151 -18.07 -19.61 -17.28
CA TYR A 151 -18.33 -20.57 -16.20
C TYR A 151 -17.39 -20.34 -15.01
N LYS A 152 -17.69 -20.93 -13.83
CA LYS A 152 -17.02 -20.67 -12.54
C LYS A 152 -15.48 -20.71 -12.61
N TYR A 153 -14.91 -21.61 -13.43
CA TYR A 153 -13.46 -21.76 -13.59
C TYR A 153 -12.82 -20.77 -14.58
N SER A 154 -13.62 -20.05 -15.38
CA SER A 154 -13.16 -18.99 -16.30
C SER A 154 -13.15 -17.59 -15.65
N SER A 155 -13.60 -17.48 -14.40
CA SER A 155 -13.77 -16.21 -13.67
C SER A 155 -12.59 -15.86 -12.75
N GLY A 156 -11.45 -16.55 -12.89
CA GLY A 156 -10.23 -16.35 -12.10
C GLY A 156 -10.28 -17.01 -10.71
N LYS A 157 -9.15 -17.59 -10.30
CA LYS A 157 -8.98 -18.32 -9.04
C LYS A 157 -7.88 -17.69 -8.19
N VAL A 158 -8.21 -17.23 -6.99
CA VAL A 158 -7.23 -16.69 -6.05
C VAL A 158 -6.97 -17.70 -4.94
N PHE A 159 -5.70 -17.93 -4.63
CA PHE A 159 -5.30 -18.65 -3.42
C PHE A 159 -4.53 -17.72 -2.49
N SER A 160 -5.11 -17.45 -1.32
CA SER A 160 -4.50 -16.55 -0.33
C SER A 160 -3.90 -17.33 0.83
N LEU A 161 -2.69 -16.99 1.24
CA LEU A 161 -2.09 -17.39 2.52
C LEU A 161 -2.02 -16.15 3.41
N ALA A 162 -2.88 -16.13 4.42
CA ALA A 162 -3.11 -14.99 5.27
C ALA A 162 -3.58 -15.43 6.65
N GLY A 163 -3.33 -14.60 7.65
CA GLY A 163 -3.80 -14.79 9.02
C GLY A 163 -2.91 -15.67 9.90
N SER A 164 -2.98 -15.35 11.18
CA SER A 164 -2.37 -16.06 12.30
C SER A 164 -3.21 -15.78 13.55
N LYS A 165 -2.83 -16.37 14.69
CA LYS A 165 -3.40 -15.96 15.98
C LYS A 165 -3.31 -14.45 16.17
N GLY A 166 -4.45 -13.83 16.47
CA GLY A 166 -4.59 -12.38 16.63
C GLY A 166 -4.76 -11.58 15.32
N LEU A 167 -4.53 -12.18 14.16
CA LEU A 167 -4.56 -11.51 12.84
C LEU A 167 -5.56 -12.15 11.85
N THR A 168 -6.57 -12.85 12.37
CA THR A 168 -7.66 -13.46 11.57
C THR A 168 -8.45 -12.43 10.76
N GLY A 169 -8.50 -11.17 11.21
CA GLY A 169 -9.12 -10.06 10.49
C GLY A 169 -8.48 -9.79 9.12
N ALA A 170 -7.15 -9.87 9.01
CA ALA A 170 -6.45 -9.66 7.75
C ALA A 170 -6.84 -10.73 6.72
N ALA A 171 -6.88 -11.99 7.16
CA ALA A 171 -7.30 -13.13 6.35
C ALA A 171 -8.75 -13.01 5.85
N TYR A 172 -9.67 -12.53 6.71
CA TYR A 172 -11.03 -12.22 6.30
C TYR A 172 -11.06 -11.10 5.25
N LEU A 173 -10.43 -9.96 5.54
CA LEU A 173 -10.52 -8.77 4.70
C LEU A 173 -9.97 -9.02 3.29
N CYS A 174 -8.80 -9.67 3.18
CA CYS A 174 -8.14 -9.88 1.90
C CYS A 174 -8.83 -10.95 1.04
N SER A 175 -9.33 -12.03 1.64
CA SER A 175 -10.00 -13.09 0.90
C SER A 175 -11.41 -12.69 0.47
N GLN A 176 -12.14 -11.99 1.35
CA GLN A 176 -13.48 -11.49 1.03
C GLN A 176 -13.44 -10.38 -0.04
N SER A 177 -12.46 -9.47 0.04
CA SER A 177 -12.29 -8.43 -0.98
C SER A 177 -11.91 -9.03 -2.34
N ALA A 178 -11.09 -10.09 -2.37
CA ALA A 178 -10.76 -10.81 -3.60
C ALA A 178 -12.02 -11.44 -4.25
N LEU A 179 -12.88 -12.07 -3.45
CA LEU A 179 -14.11 -12.67 -3.96
C LEU A 179 -15.06 -11.62 -4.53
N ILE A 180 -15.35 -10.56 -3.75
CA ILE A 180 -16.28 -9.49 -4.14
C ILE A 180 -15.76 -8.68 -5.33
N SER A 181 -14.44 -8.58 -5.51
CA SER A 181 -13.81 -7.97 -6.69
C SER A 181 -13.94 -8.82 -7.97
N GLY A 182 -14.69 -9.92 -7.92
CA GLY A 182 -15.16 -10.66 -9.08
C GLY A 182 -14.39 -11.93 -9.41
N SER A 183 -13.49 -12.40 -8.52
CA SER A 183 -12.90 -13.74 -8.62
C SER A 183 -13.99 -14.81 -8.63
N GLY A 184 -13.81 -15.87 -9.43
CA GLY A 184 -14.75 -16.98 -9.54
C GLY A 184 -14.68 -17.95 -8.37
N ALA A 185 -13.49 -18.09 -7.78
CA ALA A 185 -13.27 -18.86 -6.57
C ALA A 185 -12.07 -18.30 -5.79
N VAL A 186 -12.19 -18.32 -4.47
CA VAL A 186 -11.11 -17.96 -3.55
C VAL A 186 -10.92 -19.11 -2.57
N ILE A 187 -9.67 -19.55 -2.41
CA ILE A 187 -9.27 -20.44 -1.33
C ILE A 187 -8.39 -19.65 -0.36
N LEU A 188 -8.66 -19.77 0.94
CA LEU A 188 -7.87 -19.18 2.01
C LEU A 188 -7.16 -20.29 2.79
N GLY A 189 -5.84 -20.39 2.62
CA GLY A 189 -4.98 -21.25 3.44
C GLY A 189 -4.64 -20.58 4.76
N ILE A 190 -4.94 -21.26 5.86
CA ILE A 190 -4.85 -20.74 7.23
C ILE A 190 -4.35 -21.83 8.19
N PRO A 191 -3.74 -21.44 9.32
CA PRO A 191 -3.46 -22.36 10.42
C PRO A 191 -4.72 -23.15 10.82
N ASP A 192 -4.60 -24.46 10.99
CA ASP A 192 -5.70 -25.39 11.24
C ASP A 192 -6.61 -24.94 12.40
N SER A 193 -6.01 -24.44 13.49
CA SER A 193 -6.75 -23.95 14.67
C SER A 193 -7.68 -22.78 14.38
N LEU A 194 -7.43 -22.02 13.30
CA LEU A 194 -8.21 -20.84 12.92
C LEU A 194 -9.35 -21.20 11.94
N ASN A 195 -9.39 -22.43 11.43
CA ASN A 195 -10.30 -22.83 10.38
C ASN A 195 -11.78 -22.65 10.76
N THR A 196 -12.18 -23.10 11.95
CA THR A 196 -13.57 -22.96 12.42
C THR A 196 -13.99 -21.49 12.55
N ILE A 197 -13.08 -20.62 13.00
CA ILE A 197 -13.37 -19.19 13.16
C ILE A 197 -13.66 -18.57 11.79
N LEU A 198 -12.82 -18.86 10.80
CA LEU A 198 -12.97 -18.27 9.48
C LEU A 198 -14.09 -18.92 8.66
N ALA A 199 -14.26 -20.24 8.73
CA ALA A 199 -15.36 -20.93 8.04
C ALA A 199 -16.75 -20.44 8.50
N ARG A 200 -16.88 -19.94 9.74
CA ARG A 200 -18.11 -19.30 10.22
C ARG A 200 -18.32 -17.89 9.66
N LYS A 201 -17.23 -17.17 9.36
CA LYS A 201 -17.27 -15.78 8.92
C LYS A 201 -17.31 -15.65 7.39
N LEU A 202 -16.68 -16.60 6.70
CA LEU A 202 -16.51 -16.68 5.26
C LEU A 202 -17.34 -17.86 4.75
N ILE A 203 -18.54 -17.59 4.24
CA ILE A 203 -19.45 -18.65 3.78
C ILE A 203 -19.20 -19.04 2.32
N GLU A 204 -18.69 -18.13 1.48
CA GLU A 204 -18.38 -18.41 0.07
C GLU A 204 -16.88 -18.61 -0.22
N VAL A 205 -15.98 -18.01 0.58
CA VAL A 205 -14.55 -18.28 0.48
C VAL A 205 -14.28 -19.65 1.08
N MET A 206 -13.66 -20.54 0.30
CA MET A 206 -13.29 -21.87 0.78
C MET A 206 -12.08 -21.77 1.69
N THR A 207 -12.16 -22.29 2.91
CA THR A 207 -11.00 -22.38 3.80
C THR A 207 -10.22 -23.67 3.57
N LEU A 208 -8.90 -23.59 3.69
CA LEU A 208 -7.99 -24.74 3.66
C LEU A 208 -7.21 -24.75 4.97
N PRO A 209 -7.55 -25.62 5.93
CA PRO A 209 -6.73 -25.81 7.11
C PRO A 209 -5.36 -26.39 6.73
N LEU A 210 -4.31 -25.77 7.27
CA LEU A 210 -2.92 -26.12 7.01
C LEU A 210 -2.18 -26.38 8.33
N PRO A 211 -1.15 -27.25 8.32
CA PRO A 211 -0.24 -27.43 9.45
C PRO A 211 0.23 -26.09 10.04
N GLU A 212 0.33 -26.04 11.36
CA GLU A 212 0.68 -24.82 12.08
C GLU A 212 1.83 -25.03 13.05
N THR A 213 2.49 -23.92 13.41
CA THR A 213 3.49 -23.85 14.47
C THR A 213 2.81 -23.84 15.85
N ILE A 214 3.60 -23.96 16.92
CA ILE A 214 3.09 -23.80 18.29
C ILE A 214 2.51 -22.41 18.58
N GLU A 215 2.88 -21.40 17.78
CA GLU A 215 2.36 -20.03 17.87
C GLU A 215 1.06 -19.85 17.06
N HIS A 216 0.54 -20.93 16.46
CA HIS A 216 -0.62 -20.94 15.57
C HIS A 216 -0.43 -20.01 14.35
N THR A 217 0.73 -20.17 13.72
CA THR A 217 1.11 -19.58 12.43
C THR A 217 1.33 -20.70 11.42
N LEU A 218 1.39 -20.42 10.11
CA LEU A 218 1.63 -21.48 9.12
C LEU A 218 3.03 -22.09 9.29
N SER A 219 3.11 -23.42 9.32
CA SER A 219 4.39 -24.15 9.43
C SER A 219 4.89 -24.66 8.08
N LEU A 220 6.18 -24.97 7.99
CA LEU A 220 6.81 -25.49 6.77
C LEU A 220 6.17 -26.79 6.27
N ALA A 221 5.63 -27.60 7.18
CA ALA A 221 4.89 -28.82 6.86
C ALA A 221 3.66 -28.57 5.95
N SER A 222 3.22 -27.32 5.83
CA SER A 222 2.13 -26.92 4.93
C SER A 222 2.51 -26.94 3.45
N TYR A 223 3.81 -26.95 3.12
CA TYR A 223 4.29 -26.68 1.77
C TYR A 223 3.67 -27.58 0.69
N GLU A 224 3.58 -28.89 0.92
CA GLU A 224 3.07 -29.82 -0.09
C GLU A 224 1.58 -29.57 -0.39
N LYS A 225 0.74 -29.35 0.64
CA LYS A 225 -0.68 -28.98 0.45
C LYS A 225 -0.83 -27.64 -0.26
N ILE A 226 0.01 -26.68 0.09
CA ILE A 226 0.06 -25.35 -0.56
C ILE A 226 0.39 -25.50 -2.04
N LYS A 227 1.40 -26.31 -2.39
CA LYS A 227 1.87 -26.53 -3.76
C LYS A 227 0.78 -27.06 -4.68
N GLU A 228 -0.11 -27.91 -4.18
CA GLU A 228 -1.29 -28.36 -4.93
C GLU A 228 -2.24 -27.20 -5.26
N LYS A 229 -2.48 -26.30 -4.30
CA LYS A 229 -3.34 -25.14 -4.50
C LYS A 229 -2.71 -24.04 -5.34
N ILE A 230 -1.38 -23.92 -5.32
CA ILE A 230 -0.64 -23.07 -6.24
C ILE A 230 -0.98 -23.44 -7.69
N LYS A 231 -0.92 -24.74 -8.03
CA LYS A 231 -1.27 -25.24 -9.39
C LYS A 231 -2.73 -24.99 -9.75
N TRP A 232 -3.62 -25.00 -8.77
CA TRP A 232 -5.04 -24.72 -8.99
C TRP A 232 -5.30 -23.22 -9.24
N SER A 233 -4.53 -22.33 -8.63
CA SER A 233 -4.77 -20.89 -8.63
C SER A 233 -4.25 -20.17 -9.88
N ASP A 234 -4.86 -19.03 -10.17
CA ASP A 234 -4.45 -18.08 -11.19
C ASP A 234 -3.57 -16.94 -10.64
N CYS A 235 -3.69 -16.68 -9.34
CA CYS A 235 -2.93 -15.67 -8.60
C CYS A 235 -2.81 -16.09 -7.13
N LEU A 236 -1.62 -15.92 -6.57
CA LEU A 236 -1.40 -16.04 -5.13
C LEU A 236 -1.49 -14.68 -4.46
N LEU A 237 -2.08 -14.64 -3.27
CA LEU A 237 -1.99 -13.51 -2.35
C LEU A 237 -1.31 -13.96 -1.07
N LEU A 238 -0.14 -13.41 -0.77
CA LEU A 238 0.69 -13.85 0.35
C LEU A 238 1.00 -12.69 1.28
N GLY A 239 0.84 -12.94 2.59
CA GLY A 239 1.42 -12.07 3.61
C GLY A 239 0.47 -11.33 4.57
N PRO A 240 -0.78 -10.96 4.21
CA PRO A 240 -1.70 -10.33 5.15
C PRO A 240 -1.84 -11.11 6.46
N GLY A 241 -1.24 -10.60 7.54
CA GLY A 241 -1.32 -11.16 8.87
C GLY A 241 -0.76 -12.58 9.05
N VAL A 242 0.20 -13.04 8.23
CA VAL A 242 0.80 -14.39 8.40
C VAL A 242 1.78 -14.46 9.59
N SER A 243 2.17 -13.30 10.15
CA SER A 243 3.17 -13.12 11.21
C SER A 243 4.62 -13.15 10.73
N LYS A 244 5.51 -12.68 11.60
CA LYS A 244 6.98 -12.70 11.41
C LYS A 244 7.66 -13.88 12.09
N ASN A 245 6.90 -14.93 12.43
CA ASN A 245 7.48 -16.18 12.92
C ASN A 245 8.48 -16.72 11.89
N TYR A 246 9.64 -17.17 12.35
CA TYR A 246 10.75 -17.58 11.49
C TYR A 246 10.35 -18.69 10.52
N GLU A 247 9.68 -19.74 11.01
CA GLU A 247 9.25 -20.88 10.19
C GLU A 247 8.20 -20.45 9.15
N THR A 248 7.27 -19.56 9.53
CA THR A 248 6.31 -19.00 8.58
C THR A 248 7.01 -18.21 7.47
N LEU A 249 7.97 -17.35 7.82
CA LEU A 249 8.70 -16.57 6.82
C LEU A 249 9.52 -17.49 5.91
N GLU A 250 10.14 -18.55 6.46
CA GLU A 250 10.83 -19.57 5.68
C GLU A 250 9.90 -20.27 4.68
N LEU A 251 8.69 -20.65 5.11
CA LEU A 251 7.67 -21.20 4.22
C LEU A 251 7.30 -20.23 3.08
N ILE A 252 7.02 -18.96 3.39
CA ILE A 252 6.65 -17.96 2.38
C ILE A 252 7.82 -17.72 1.43
N SER A 253 9.05 -17.61 1.94
CA SER A 253 10.27 -17.48 1.15
C SER A 253 10.48 -18.66 0.20
N LYS A 254 10.23 -19.89 0.67
CA LYS A 254 10.25 -21.10 -0.14
C LYS A 254 9.21 -21.06 -1.25
N ILE A 255 7.97 -20.63 -0.95
CA ILE A 255 6.90 -20.48 -1.95
C ILE A 255 7.30 -19.49 -3.04
N ILE A 256 7.78 -18.30 -2.65
CA ILE A 256 8.18 -17.25 -3.58
C ILE A 256 9.32 -17.74 -4.49
N SER A 257 10.34 -18.37 -3.92
CA SER A 257 11.55 -18.78 -4.64
C SER A 257 11.37 -19.98 -5.57
N GLU A 258 10.54 -20.96 -5.19
CA GLU A 258 10.39 -22.22 -5.93
C GLU A 258 9.26 -22.21 -6.98
N ASN A 259 8.36 -21.24 -6.94
CA ASN A 259 7.18 -21.21 -7.82
C ASN A 259 7.18 -19.96 -8.68
N ASP A 260 7.28 -20.09 -10.00
CA ASP A 260 7.12 -18.97 -10.96
C ASP A 260 5.64 -18.84 -11.36
N VAL A 261 4.83 -18.39 -10.41
CA VAL A 261 3.41 -18.06 -10.63
C VAL A 261 3.17 -16.59 -10.30
N PRO A 262 2.04 -16.03 -10.75
CA PRO A 262 1.65 -14.69 -10.36
C PRO A 262 1.37 -14.54 -8.87
N MET A 263 1.91 -13.49 -8.25
CA MET A 263 1.79 -13.26 -6.81
C MET A 263 1.57 -11.78 -6.50
N VAL A 264 0.72 -11.52 -5.52
CA VAL A 264 0.63 -10.25 -4.79
C VAL A 264 1.22 -10.49 -3.40
N LEU A 265 2.22 -9.71 -3.02
CA LEU A 265 2.85 -9.75 -1.71
C LEU A 265 2.52 -8.47 -0.95
N ASP A 266 1.95 -8.63 0.25
CA ASP A 266 1.61 -7.55 1.15
C ASP A 266 2.10 -7.85 2.57
N ALA A 267 2.25 -6.82 3.41
CA ALA A 267 2.61 -6.97 4.83
C ALA A 267 3.80 -7.91 5.08
N ASP A 268 3.63 -8.96 5.88
CA ASP A 268 4.70 -9.89 6.25
C ASP A 268 5.24 -10.70 5.04
N GLY A 269 4.48 -10.80 3.95
CA GLY A 269 4.95 -11.36 2.67
C GLY A 269 6.07 -10.52 2.04
N LEU A 270 6.07 -9.21 2.27
CA LEU A 270 7.17 -8.32 1.88
C LEU A 270 8.43 -8.58 2.72
N SER A 271 8.25 -8.94 3.99
CA SER A 271 9.38 -9.28 4.87
C SER A 271 10.06 -10.57 4.39
N ALA A 272 9.28 -11.58 3.99
CA ALA A 272 9.80 -12.81 3.40
C ALA A 272 10.46 -12.60 2.02
N PHE A 273 10.08 -11.53 1.30
CA PHE A 273 10.64 -11.19 -0.02
C PHE A 273 11.99 -10.46 0.06
N LYS A 274 12.18 -9.61 1.08
CA LYS A 274 13.26 -8.62 1.19
C LYS A 274 14.65 -9.15 0.81
N ASP A 275 15.03 -10.30 1.35
CA ASP A 275 16.39 -10.85 1.21
C ASP A 275 16.48 -11.97 0.17
N LEU A 276 15.41 -12.20 -0.62
CA LEU A 276 15.39 -13.26 -1.62
C LEU A 276 16.14 -12.87 -2.88
N LYS A 277 17.08 -13.73 -3.25
CA LYS A 277 17.67 -13.74 -4.59
C LYS A 277 16.72 -14.45 -5.55
N ILE A 278 15.82 -13.69 -6.14
CA ILE A 278 14.85 -14.21 -7.07
C ILE A 278 15.51 -14.50 -8.42
N LYS A 279 15.44 -15.76 -8.87
CA LYS A 279 15.85 -16.15 -10.23
C LYS A 279 14.99 -15.44 -11.27
N LYS A 280 15.44 -15.35 -12.52
CA LYS A 280 14.64 -14.79 -13.62
C LYS A 280 13.25 -15.45 -13.67
N ARG A 281 12.20 -14.64 -13.49
CA ARG A 281 10.79 -15.07 -13.47
C ARG A 281 10.08 -14.64 -14.75
N LYS A 282 9.10 -15.43 -15.18
CA LYS A 282 8.17 -15.05 -16.26
C LYS A 282 7.10 -14.09 -15.74
N HIS A 283 6.66 -14.26 -14.50
CA HIS A 283 5.59 -13.44 -13.92
C HIS A 283 6.17 -12.37 -12.96
N LYS A 284 5.95 -11.08 -13.28
CA LYS A 284 6.29 -9.97 -12.36
C LYS A 284 5.40 -10.06 -11.11
N ILE A 285 6.05 -10.10 -9.94
CA ILE A 285 5.39 -10.07 -8.63
C ILE A 285 4.87 -8.65 -8.37
N ILE A 286 3.68 -8.52 -7.79
CA ILE A 286 3.14 -7.23 -7.34
C ILE A 286 3.45 -7.08 -5.85
N LEU A 287 4.17 -6.03 -5.48
CA LEU A 287 4.48 -5.68 -4.10
C LEU A 287 3.62 -4.48 -3.68
N THR A 288 3.01 -4.52 -2.50
CA THR A 288 2.13 -3.45 -2.01
C THR A 288 2.64 -2.76 -0.74
N PRO A 289 3.91 -2.33 -0.63
CA PRO A 289 4.42 -1.71 0.59
C PRO A 289 3.80 -0.33 0.85
N HIS A 290 3.57 0.00 2.12
CA HIS A 290 3.51 1.41 2.55
C HIS A 290 4.91 2.01 2.71
N LEU A 291 5.04 3.32 2.91
CA LEU A 291 6.35 3.99 3.02
C LEU A 291 7.33 3.31 3.99
N GLY A 292 6.87 2.95 5.20
CA GLY A 292 7.69 2.20 6.17
C GLY A 292 8.13 0.80 5.70
N GLU A 293 7.27 0.02 5.06
CA GLU A 293 7.62 -1.28 4.49
C GLU A 293 8.62 -1.11 3.33
N PHE A 294 8.45 -0.07 2.51
CA PHE A 294 9.36 0.21 1.40
C PHE A 294 10.73 0.69 1.88
N ALA A 295 10.77 1.55 2.89
CA ALA A 295 12.00 1.95 3.57
C ALA A 295 12.74 0.72 4.13
N ASN A 296 12.00 -0.22 4.73
CA ASN A 296 12.56 -1.48 5.20
C ASN A 296 13.08 -2.37 4.06
N LEU A 297 12.39 -2.45 2.92
CA LEU A 297 12.87 -3.20 1.74
C LEU A 297 14.19 -2.64 1.21
N LEU A 298 14.34 -1.31 1.24
CA LEU A 298 15.54 -0.61 0.77
C LEU A 298 16.67 -0.52 1.81
N ASN A 299 16.41 -0.84 3.08
CA ASN A 299 17.31 -0.59 4.22
C ASN A 299 17.70 0.90 4.38
N ILE A 300 16.74 1.81 4.16
CA ILE A 300 16.93 3.26 4.35
C ILE A 300 15.84 3.82 5.27
N SER A 301 15.93 5.10 5.63
CA SER A 301 14.90 5.77 6.42
C SER A 301 13.65 6.14 5.60
N ILE A 302 12.52 6.34 6.27
CA ILE A 302 11.29 6.82 5.62
C ILE A 302 11.48 8.21 5.02
N ASP A 303 12.31 9.06 5.64
CA ASP A 303 12.55 10.43 5.16
C ASP A 303 13.37 10.42 3.86
N GLU A 304 14.34 9.51 3.73
CA GLU A 304 15.04 9.27 2.46
C GLU A 304 14.08 8.77 1.37
N VAL A 305 13.17 7.84 1.70
CA VAL A 305 12.12 7.41 0.76
C VAL A 305 11.26 8.59 0.31
N LYS A 306 10.82 9.45 1.23
CA LYS A 306 9.97 10.60 0.88
C LYS A 306 10.71 11.64 0.04
N ALA A 307 12.00 11.83 0.27
CA ALA A 307 12.82 12.80 -0.46
C ALA A 307 12.96 12.44 -1.95
N ASP A 308 12.96 11.15 -2.29
CA ASP A 308 13.16 10.69 -3.67
C ASP A 308 12.32 9.45 -4.04
N PHE A 309 11.05 9.43 -3.64
CA PHE A 309 10.19 8.26 -3.84
C PHE A 309 10.06 7.88 -5.32
N TYR A 310 10.15 8.85 -6.24
CA TYR A 310 10.01 8.63 -7.68
C TYR A 310 11.14 7.75 -8.20
N ASN A 311 12.39 8.16 -7.99
CA ASN A 311 13.54 7.40 -8.51
C ASN A 311 13.70 6.09 -7.77
N LEU A 312 13.54 6.09 -6.43
CA LEU A 312 13.64 4.87 -5.63
C LEU A 312 12.60 3.82 -6.07
N ALA A 313 11.35 4.23 -6.31
CA ALA A 313 10.30 3.32 -6.77
C ALA A 313 10.60 2.76 -8.18
N LYS A 314 10.95 3.61 -9.16
CA LYS A 314 11.26 3.14 -10.52
C LYS A 314 12.48 2.21 -10.53
N GLN A 315 13.55 2.59 -9.84
CA GLN A 315 14.77 1.80 -9.79
C GLN A 315 14.52 0.45 -9.11
N TYR A 316 13.85 0.44 -7.96
CA TYR A 316 13.55 -0.78 -7.23
C TYR A 316 12.68 -1.74 -8.07
N ALA A 317 11.64 -1.22 -8.72
CA ALA A 317 10.76 -2.02 -9.58
C ALA A 317 11.53 -2.64 -10.76
N LYS A 318 12.40 -1.86 -11.41
CA LYS A 318 13.22 -2.31 -12.53
C LYS A 318 14.26 -3.35 -12.12
N GLN A 319 15.01 -3.09 -11.04
CA GLN A 319 16.09 -3.96 -10.57
C GLN A 319 15.58 -5.32 -10.09
N ASN A 320 14.43 -5.33 -9.42
CA ASN A 320 13.82 -6.57 -8.89
C ASN A 320 12.84 -7.23 -9.87
N ASN A 321 12.59 -6.63 -11.05
CA ASN A 321 11.60 -7.09 -12.02
C ASN A 321 10.21 -7.32 -11.39
N VAL A 322 9.71 -6.32 -10.65
CA VAL A 322 8.44 -6.33 -9.92
C VAL A 322 7.53 -5.19 -10.37
N ILE A 323 6.25 -5.28 -10.03
CA ILE A 323 5.35 -4.13 -9.96
C ILE A 323 5.36 -3.64 -8.52
N LEU A 324 5.70 -2.37 -8.32
CA LEU A 324 5.66 -1.72 -7.02
C LEU A 324 4.40 -0.86 -6.91
N VAL A 325 3.57 -1.16 -5.92
CA VAL A 325 2.45 -0.32 -5.46
C VAL A 325 2.86 0.33 -4.14
N LEU A 326 3.40 1.53 -4.21
CA LEU A 326 3.79 2.29 -3.03
C LEU A 326 2.56 3.00 -2.44
N LYS A 327 2.04 2.45 -1.33
CA LYS A 327 0.86 2.98 -0.64
C LYS A 327 1.22 4.30 0.04
N GLY A 328 0.41 5.32 -0.22
CA GLY A 328 0.56 6.69 0.29
C GLY A 328 -0.55 7.61 -0.20
N SER A 329 -0.40 8.91 0.05
CA SER A 329 -1.30 9.96 -0.42
C SER A 329 -0.50 10.99 -1.24
N PRO A 330 -0.45 10.86 -2.58
CA PRO A 330 -1.08 9.84 -3.41
C PRO A 330 -0.34 8.49 -3.38
N SER A 331 -1.03 7.41 -3.76
CA SER A 331 -0.40 6.10 -4.00
C SER A 331 0.19 6.05 -5.40
N ILE A 332 1.28 5.31 -5.56
CA ILE A 332 2.06 5.24 -6.80
C ILE A 332 2.19 3.80 -7.27
N ILE A 333 2.16 3.59 -8.58
CA ILE A 333 2.31 2.28 -9.21
C ILE A 333 3.37 2.37 -10.30
N THR A 334 4.37 1.49 -10.26
CA THR A 334 5.40 1.43 -11.31
C THR A 334 5.93 0.03 -11.54
N ASP A 335 6.33 -0.26 -12.77
CA ASP A 335 7.07 -1.47 -13.13
C ASP A 335 8.53 -1.19 -13.49
N GLY A 336 9.00 0.03 -13.22
CA GLY A 336 10.31 0.55 -13.57
C GLY A 336 10.35 1.32 -14.89
N GLU A 337 9.41 1.07 -15.81
CA GLU A 337 9.28 1.79 -17.07
C GLU A 337 8.15 2.82 -16.96
N TYR A 338 6.93 2.34 -16.67
CA TYR A 338 5.76 3.20 -16.47
C TYR A 338 5.63 3.65 -15.02
N PHE A 339 5.17 4.88 -14.82
CA PHE A 339 4.91 5.45 -13.50
C PHE A 339 3.52 6.09 -13.46
N TYR A 340 2.68 5.59 -12.56
CA TYR A 340 1.31 6.03 -12.39
C TYR A 340 1.09 6.61 -11.00
N ILE A 341 0.33 7.69 -10.94
CA ILE A 341 -0.11 8.32 -9.70
C ILE A 341 -1.61 8.12 -9.57
N ASN A 342 -2.05 7.50 -8.47
CA ASN A 342 -3.46 7.32 -8.20
C ASN A 342 -4.10 8.64 -7.73
N SER A 343 -5.20 9.02 -8.36
CA SER A 343 -5.93 10.26 -8.06
C SER A 343 -7.19 10.07 -7.22
N SER A 344 -7.48 8.85 -6.79
CA SER A 344 -8.67 8.51 -5.99
C SER A 344 -8.33 8.22 -4.53
N GLY A 345 -9.34 8.22 -3.68
CA GLY A 345 -9.21 7.93 -2.27
C GLY A 345 -8.95 9.17 -1.42
N ASN A 346 -9.16 8.99 -0.12
CA ASN A 346 -9.13 10.06 0.86
C ASN A 346 -8.63 9.51 2.22
N PRO A 347 -8.41 10.37 3.24
CA PRO A 347 -7.75 9.97 4.49
C PRO A 347 -8.39 8.81 5.25
N ILE A 348 -9.65 8.44 4.99
CA ILE A 348 -10.32 7.31 5.67
C ILE A 348 -9.64 5.97 5.37
N LEU A 349 -8.81 5.89 4.32
CA LEU A 349 -7.98 4.73 4.01
C LEU A 349 -6.86 4.50 5.03
N SER A 350 -6.58 5.47 5.90
CA SER A 350 -5.58 5.37 6.98
C SER A 350 -6.10 4.58 8.18
N THR A 351 -6.80 3.48 7.94
CA THR A 351 -7.33 2.57 8.95
C THR A 351 -6.69 1.18 8.82
N ALA A 352 -6.55 0.46 9.92
CA ALA A 352 -6.00 -0.88 9.90
C ALA A 352 -6.86 -1.81 9.02
N GLY A 353 -6.20 -2.59 8.16
CA GLY A 353 -6.84 -3.53 7.25
C GLY A 353 -7.26 -2.99 5.89
N SER A 354 -7.13 -1.69 5.62
CA SER A 354 -7.37 -1.15 4.26
C SER A 354 -6.40 -1.77 3.22
N GLY A 355 -5.14 -1.97 3.61
CA GLY A 355 -4.14 -2.69 2.81
C GLY A 355 -4.56 -4.11 2.45
N ASP A 356 -5.14 -4.85 3.40
CA ASP A 356 -5.64 -6.21 3.19
C ASP A 356 -6.77 -6.22 2.13
N VAL A 357 -7.66 -5.22 2.19
CA VAL A 357 -8.71 -5.05 1.18
C VAL A 357 -8.09 -4.79 -0.20
N LEU A 358 -7.14 -3.85 -0.29
CA LEU A 358 -6.44 -3.50 -1.53
C LEU A 358 -5.74 -4.72 -2.15
N SER A 359 -5.00 -5.50 -1.37
CA SER A 359 -4.24 -6.64 -1.88
C SER A 359 -5.16 -7.73 -2.44
N GLY A 360 -6.32 -7.97 -1.81
CA GLY A 360 -7.35 -8.84 -2.37
C GLY A 360 -7.99 -8.32 -3.67
N ILE A 361 -8.27 -7.01 -3.77
CA ILE A 361 -8.76 -6.40 -5.02
C ILE A 361 -7.75 -6.63 -6.16
N ILE A 362 -6.46 -6.35 -5.93
CA ILE A 362 -5.40 -6.52 -6.93
C ILE A 362 -5.28 -7.99 -7.35
N ALA A 363 -5.26 -8.93 -6.40
CA ALA A 363 -5.16 -10.36 -6.69
C ALA A 363 -6.35 -10.85 -7.54
N SER A 364 -7.55 -10.37 -7.24
CA SER A 364 -8.75 -10.68 -8.02
C SER A 364 -8.66 -10.17 -9.45
N LEU A 365 -8.27 -8.91 -9.63
CA LEU A 365 -8.10 -8.32 -10.96
C LEU A 365 -7.03 -9.08 -11.74
N TYR A 366 -5.89 -9.37 -11.14
CA TYR A 366 -4.83 -10.15 -11.78
C TYR A 366 -5.34 -11.51 -12.27
N SER A 367 -6.07 -12.23 -11.41
CA SER A 367 -6.56 -13.58 -11.73
C SER A 367 -7.36 -13.62 -13.04
N ARG A 368 -7.93 -12.48 -13.45
CA ARG A 368 -8.78 -12.28 -14.63
C ARG A 368 -8.09 -11.53 -15.77
N THR A 369 -7.28 -10.51 -15.51
CA THR A 369 -6.60 -9.72 -16.55
C THR A 369 -5.33 -10.39 -17.09
N LYS A 370 -4.65 -11.18 -16.23
CA LYS A 370 -3.30 -11.71 -16.47
C LYS A 370 -2.22 -10.64 -16.73
N ASP A 371 -2.46 -9.40 -16.30
CA ASP A 371 -1.55 -8.27 -16.49
C ASP A 371 -1.24 -7.60 -15.15
N SER A 372 0.00 -7.72 -14.68
CA SER A 372 0.40 -7.27 -13.34
C SER A 372 0.22 -5.76 -13.16
N LEU A 373 0.64 -4.97 -14.15
CA LEU A 373 0.63 -3.51 -14.08
C LEU A 373 -0.80 -2.97 -14.14
N LYS A 374 -1.61 -3.45 -15.09
CA LYS A 374 -3.02 -3.03 -15.20
C LYS A 374 -3.83 -3.40 -13.97
N SER A 375 -3.58 -4.59 -13.40
CA SER A 375 -4.26 -5.03 -12.18
C SER A 375 -3.92 -4.17 -10.97
N ALA A 376 -2.64 -3.80 -10.83
CA ALA A 376 -2.20 -2.91 -9.77
C ALA A 376 -2.83 -1.51 -9.91
N VAL A 377 -2.78 -0.92 -11.10
CA VAL A 377 -3.37 0.41 -11.36
C VAL A 377 -4.88 0.40 -11.11
N ALA A 378 -5.61 -0.57 -11.67
CA ALA A 378 -7.05 -0.65 -11.48
C ALA A 378 -7.44 -0.98 -10.04
N GLY A 379 -6.68 -1.83 -9.35
CA GLY A 379 -6.96 -2.21 -7.97
C GLY A 379 -6.80 -1.05 -7.00
N VAL A 380 -5.72 -0.27 -7.13
CA VAL A 380 -5.50 0.94 -6.32
C VAL A 380 -6.60 1.97 -6.58
N TYR A 381 -6.99 2.16 -7.84
CA TYR A 381 -8.04 3.11 -8.17
C TYR A 381 -9.42 2.68 -7.66
N ILE A 382 -9.82 1.41 -7.82
CA ILE A 382 -11.07 0.87 -7.27
C ILE A 382 -11.10 1.03 -5.75
N HIS A 383 -9.99 0.73 -5.08
CA HIS A 383 -9.86 0.88 -3.63
C HIS A 383 -10.03 2.35 -3.18
N GLY A 384 -9.40 3.30 -3.88
CA GLY A 384 -9.59 4.73 -3.63
C GLY A 384 -11.02 5.19 -3.89
N LYS A 385 -11.61 4.77 -5.01
CA LYS A 385 -13.01 5.07 -5.34
C LYS A 385 -13.99 4.54 -4.30
N CYS A 386 -13.73 3.38 -3.69
CA CYS A 386 -14.52 2.88 -2.57
C CYS A 386 -14.52 3.88 -1.42
N ALA A 387 -13.36 4.45 -1.08
CA ALA A 387 -13.29 5.46 -0.03
C ALA A 387 -14.02 6.76 -0.39
N ASP A 388 -13.95 7.18 -1.65
CA ASP A 388 -14.64 8.40 -2.11
C ASP A 388 -16.17 8.23 -2.04
N LEU A 389 -16.69 7.06 -2.39
CA LEU A 389 -18.11 6.72 -2.26
C LEU A 389 -18.61 6.60 -0.81
N ILE A 390 -17.69 6.37 0.13
CA ILE A 390 -18.03 6.32 1.55
C ILE A 390 -18.18 7.74 2.11
N GLN A 391 -17.28 8.65 1.73
CA GLN A 391 -17.21 10.02 2.24
C GLN A 391 -18.45 10.85 1.86
N THR A 392 -19.11 10.56 0.74
CA THR A 392 -20.26 11.32 0.23
C THR A 392 -21.57 11.09 1.02
N LYS A 393 -21.62 10.18 2.00
CA LYS A 393 -22.84 9.83 2.74
C LYS A 393 -22.79 10.19 4.23
N ASN A 394 -22.86 11.49 4.57
CA ASN A 394 -23.18 12.03 5.91
C ASN A 394 -22.48 11.36 7.12
N ARG A 395 -21.30 10.76 6.92
CA ARG A 395 -20.52 10.09 7.95
C ARG A 395 -19.24 10.88 8.16
N ASN A 396 -18.95 11.18 9.41
CA ASN A 396 -17.69 11.81 9.80
C ASN A 396 -16.50 10.91 9.41
N ASN A 397 -15.39 11.51 8.98
CA ASN A 397 -14.15 10.87 8.51
C ASN A 397 -13.48 9.90 9.53
N PHE A 398 -14.08 9.67 10.70
CA PHE A 398 -13.48 9.00 11.85
C PHE A 398 -14.12 7.65 12.21
N THR A 399 -15.27 7.28 11.64
CA THR A 399 -16.02 6.07 12.06
C THR A 399 -15.86 4.87 11.11
N PHE A 400 -14.93 4.97 10.16
CA PHE A 400 -14.77 3.99 9.08
C PHE A 400 -13.87 2.82 9.43
N LYS A 401 -14.28 1.64 8.98
CA LYS A 401 -13.52 0.38 9.13
C LYS A 401 -13.24 -0.22 7.76
N ALA A 402 -12.17 -1.01 7.64
CA ALA A 402 -11.80 -1.64 6.38
C ALA A 402 -12.93 -2.48 5.75
N SER A 403 -13.80 -3.10 6.56
CA SER A 403 -14.96 -3.84 6.05
C SER A 403 -15.98 -2.97 5.31
N ASP A 404 -16.05 -1.67 5.58
CA ASP A 404 -16.92 -0.75 4.84
C ASP A 404 -16.46 -0.60 3.39
N LEU A 405 -15.14 -0.68 3.13
CA LEU A 405 -14.59 -0.65 1.77
C LEU A 405 -15.06 -1.85 0.96
N ILE A 406 -15.07 -3.05 1.58
CA ILE A 406 -15.51 -4.29 0.93
C ILE A 406 -16.93 -4.14 0.38
N ASN A 407 -17.84 -3.56 1.17
CA ASN A 407 -19.23 -3.33 0.79
C ASN A 407 -19.39 -2.33 -0.37
N LYS A 408 -18.36 -1.51 -0.64
CA LYS A 408 -18.37 -0.49 -1.69
C LYS A 408 -17.70 -0.92 -2.98
N ILE A 409 -17.00 -2.04 -3.00
CA ILE A 409 -16.34 -2.57 -4.22
C ILE A 409 -17.34 -2.67 -5.39
N PRO A 410 -18.55 -3.25 -5.25
CA PRO A 410 -19.48 -3.35 -6.39
C PRO A 410 -19.93 -1.99 -6.93
N GLU A 411 -20.22 -1.03 -6.04
CA GLU A 411 -20.64 0.32 -6.40
C GLU A 411 -19.51 1.08 -7.10
N ALA A 412 -18.27 0.96 -6.59
CA ALA A 412 -17.08 1.55 -7.20
C ALA A 412 -16.83 0.99 -8.60
N VAL A 413 -16.86 -0.33 -8.76
CA VAL A 413 -16.66 -0.98 -10.07
C VAL A 413 -17.75 -0.56 -11.06
N ASN A 414 -19.02 -0.51 -10.64
CA ASN A 414 -20.11 -0.06 -11.51
C ASN A 414 -19.96 1.41 -11.93
N SER A 415 -19.59 2.30 -11.02
CA SER A 415 -19.31 3.71 -11.36
C SER A 415 -18.25 3.82 -12.46
N ILE A 416 -17.14 3.11 -12.28
CA ILE A 416 -16.01 3.16 -13.21
C ILE A 416 -16.41 2.60 -14.58
N LEU A 417 -17.15 1.50 -14.62
CA LEU A 417 -17.58 0.87 -15.86
C LEU A 417 -18.65 1.68 -16.61
N ASN A 418 -19.55 2.37 -15.90
CA ASN A 418 -20.59 3.21 -16.51
C ASN A 418 -20.02 4.48 -17.15
N ASN A 419 -18.90 5.00 -16.61
CA ASN A 419 -18.20 6.16 -17.17
C ASN A 419 -17.32 5.83 -18.39
N ARG A 420 -17.42 4.59 -18.92
CA ARG A 420 -16.71 4.14 -20.12
C ARG A 420 -17.35 4.66 -21.42
N ILE A 421 -18.56 5.22 -21.35
CA ILE A 421 -19.35 5.72 -22.48
C ILE A 421 -18.95 7.14 -22.88
#